data_AF-A0A177EPK9-F1
#
_entry.id   AF-A0A177EPK9-F1
#
_cell.length_a   1.000
_cell.length_b   1.000
_cell.length_c   1.000
_cell.angle_alpha   90.00
_cell.angle_beta   90.00
_cell.angle_gamma   90.00
#
_symmetry.space_group_name_H-M   'P 1'
#
loop_
_entity.id
_entity.type
_entity.pdbx_description
1 polymer ?
#
loop_
_entity_poly.entity_id
_entity_poly.type
_entity_poly.pdbx_seq_one_letter_code
_entity_poly.pdbx_strand_id
1 'polypeptide(L)'
;MAEQEQPQQLPEAPFPAPPPFWRHFTVANEEELKKIESSSSDNQQKPKLPLHLAYLRPPPPPPPSAEYYLTFGQKQVTDPTKPSSLPTEQLLFNPDDPNLNHAVLLSRLTKSLLLNFLELTSILSLDPTKHDEKMQDIRQLLLNIHVVINIYRPHQARESVKEMLQGILEDGEREIDECDKMKQKIDEFLAGVGKIGTSGVPDAAEEDSVATEASQEQTMEKQQRLWKMIQEMT
;
A
#
# COMPACT_ATOMS: atom_id res chain seq x y z
N MET A 1 -2.98 -44.23 53.64
CA MET A 1 -3.14 -44.04 52.18
C MET A 1 -3.23 -42.55 51.96
N ALA A 2 -2.20 -41.93 51.38
CA ALA A 2 -2.20 -40.49 51.12
C ALA A 2 -2.82 -40.28 49.73
N GLU A 3 -3.91 -39.51 49.68
CA GLU A 3 -4.55 -39.07 48.44
C GLU A 3 -3.56 -38.22 47.63
N GLN A 4 -3.34 -38.61 46.38
CA GLN A 4 -2.61 -37.79 45.42
C GLN A 4 -3.53 -36.66 44.98
N GLU A 5 -3.22 -35.44 45.42
CA GLU A 5 -3.84 -34.22 44.90
C GLU A 5 -3.56 -34.13 43.39
N GLN A 6 -4.60 -34.31 42.58
CA GLN A 6 -4.54 -34.04 41.15
C GLN A 6 -4.23 -32.54 40.97
N PRO A 7 -3.23 -32.17 40.17
CA PRO A 7 -2.95 -30.76 39.90
C PRO A 7 -4.18 -30.14 39.24
N GLN A 8 -4.76 -29.13 39.89
CA GLN A 8 -5.85 -28.32 39.35
C GLN A 8 -5.45 -27.82 37.96
N GLN A 9 -6.13 -28.34 36.93
CA GLN A 9 -6.04 -27.81 35.59
C GLN A 9 -6.68 -26.42 35.61
N LEU A 10 -5.82 -25.39 35.57
CA LEU A 10 -6.24 -24.00 35.39
C LEU A 10 -7.07 -23.90 34.09
N PRO A 11 -8.18 -23.15 34.07
CA PRO A 11 -8.96 -22.97 32.87
C PRO A 11 -8.09 -22.38 31.75
N GLU A 12 -7.98 -23.09 30.63
CA GLU A 12 -7.28 -22.62 29.44
C GLU A 12 -7.86 -21.26 29.05
N ALA A 13 -6.99 -20.24 29.00
CA ALA A 13 -7.38 -18.94 28.48
C ALA A 13 -7.90 -19.09 27.04
N PRO A 14 -8.90 -18.31 26.62
CA PRO A 14 -9.48 -18.41 25.26
C PRO A 14 -8.49 -18.09 24.15
N PHE A 15 -7.32 -17.51 24.48
CA PHE A 15 -6.26 -17.18 23.56
C PHE A 15 -4.95 -17.84 23.98
N PRO A 16 -4.15 -18.35 23.03
CA PRO A 16 -2.86 -18.93 23.35
C PRO A 16 -1.96 -17.87 23.97
N ALA A 17 -1.11 -18.30 24.91
CA ALA A 17 -0.06 -17.44 25.44
C ALA A 17 0.85 -16.94 24.30
N PRO A 18 1.39 -15.73 24.40
CA PRO A 18 2.31 -15.21 23.40
C PRO A 18 3.53 -16.12 23.26
N PRO A 19 4.13 -16.21 22.05
CA PRO A 19 5.28 -17.07 21.79
C PRO A 19 6.43 -16.85 22.79
N PRO A 20 7.08 -17.91 23.31
CA PRO A 20 7.99 -17.81 24.45
C PRO A 20 9.21 -16.90 24.23
N PHE A 21 9.52 -16.57 22.97
CA PHE A 21 10.63 -15.68 22.63
C PHE A 21 10.48 -14.25 23.15
N TRP A 22 9.27 -13.81 23.52
CA TRP A 22 9.04 -12.46 24.07
C TRP A 22 9.89 -12.19 25.33
N ARG A 23 10.23 -13.24 26.09
CA ARG A 23 11.05 -13.13 27.31
C ARG A 23 12.48 -12.66 27.05
N HIS A 24 12.95 -12.79 25.82
CA HIS A 24 14.31 -12.39 25.44
C HIS A 24 14.40 -10.91 25.04
N PHE A 25 13.28 -10.22 24.88
CA PHE A 25 13.20 -8.78 24.59
C PHE A 25 13.42 -7.97 25.88
N THR A 26 14.67 -7.91 26.32
CA THR A 26 15.11 -7.13 27.48
C THR A 26 16.10 -6.05 27.05
N VAL A 27 16.13 -4.93 27.77
CA VAL A 27 17.04 -3.79 27.49
C VAL A 27 18.51 -4.23 27.47
N ALA A 28 18.90 -5.13 28.37
CA ALA A 28 20.26 -5.66 28.42
C ALA A 28 20.63 -6.44 27.13
N ASN A 29 19.75 -7.33 26.67
CA ASN A 29 20.00 -8.12 25.46
C ASN A 29 20.01 -7.25 24.20
N GLU A 30 19.21 -6.18 24.16
CA GLU A 30 19.21 -5.21 23.07
C GLU A 30 20.53 -4.42 23.00
N GLU A 31 21.05 -3.98 24.15
CA GLU A 31 22.35 -3.30 24.22
C GLU A 31 23.50 -4.23 23.81
N GLU A 32 23.46 -5.49 24.23
CA GLU A 32 24.43 -6.51 23.79
C GLU A 32 24.38 -6.73 22.28
N LEU A 33 23.17 -6.81 21.71
CA LEU A 33 23.00 -6.93 20.26
C LEU A 33 23.58 -5.72 19.52
N LYS A 34 23.30 -4.50 19.99
CA LYS A 34 23.84 -3.25 19.42
C LYS A 34 25.37 -3.20 19.49
N LYS A 35 25.98 -3.68 20.57
CA LYS A 35 27.45 -3.78 20.70
C LYS A 35 28.04 -4.76 19.69
N ILE A 36 27.39 -5.91 19.48
CA ILE A 36 27.82 -6.91 18.49
C ILE A 36 27.66 -6.37 17.06
N GLU A 37 26.57 -5.65 16.78
CA GLU A 37 26.30 -5.08 15.46
C GLU A 37 27.24 -3.92 15.11
N SER A 38 27.53 -3.04 16.06
CA SER A 38 28.53 -1.98 15.86
C SER A 38 29.96 -2.51 15.70
N SER A 39 30.26 -3.67 16.29
CA SER A 39 31.56 -4.35 16.14
C SER A 39 31.66 -5.18 14.86
N SER A 40 30.54 -5.52 14.23
CA SER A 40 30.48 -6.36 13.02
C SER A 40 30.40 -5.48 11.77
N SER A 41 31.48 -5.39 11.01
CA SER A 41 31.49 -4.70 9.72
C SER A 41 30.61 -5.44 8.69
N ASP A 42 29.86 -4.69 7.89
CA ASP A 42 28.72 -5.10 7.02
C ASP A 42 29.00 -6.20 5.96
N ASN A 43 30.24 -6.69 5.85
CA ASN A 43 30.71 -7.59 4.78
C ASN A 43 31.07 -9.02 5.24
N GLN A 44 30.79 -9.41 6.49
CA GLN A 44 30.98 -10.80 6.95
C GLN A 44 29.65 -11.46 7.29
N GLN A 45 29.53 -12.76 6.93
CA GLN A 45 28.39 -13.59 7.27
C GLN A 45 28.02 -13.41 8.75
N LYS A 46 26.79 -12.95 9.01
CA LYS A 46 26.32 -12.64 10.37
C LYS A 46 26.65 -13.82 11.30
N PRO A 47 27.42 -13.61 12.38
CA PRO A 47 27.83 -14.71 13.26
C PRO A 47 26.59 -15.42 13.82
N LYS A 48 26.68 -16.73 14.11
CA LYS A 48 25.60 -17.46 14.77
C LYS A 48 25.46 -16.91 16.20
N LEU A 49 24.41 -16.11 16.44
CA LEU A 49 24.14 -15.53 17.75
C LEU A 49 23.62 -16.62 18.72
N PRO A 50 23.87 -16.47 20.02
CA PRO A 50 23.18 -17.24 21.05
C PRO A 50 21.66 -17.10 20.92
N LEU A 51 20.92 -18.15 21.30
CA LEU A 51 19.47 -18.24 21.10
C LEU A 51 18.68 -17.01 21.59
N HIS A 52 19.05 -16.46 22.75
CA HIS A 52 18.39 -15.29 23.34
C HIS A 52 18.62 -13.98 22.57
N LEU A 53 19.76 -13.80 21.89
CA LEU A 53 19.96 -12.65 21.00
C LEU A 53 19.46 -12.93 19.58
N ALA A 54 19.41 -14.19 19.16
CA ALA A 54 18.91 -14.56 17.83
C ALA A 54 17.43 -14.19 17.66
N TYR A 55 16.61 -14.31 18.71
CA TYR A 55 15.20 -13.94 18.69
C TYR A 55 14.94 -12.43 18.56
N LEU A 56 15.92 -11.60 18.88
CA LEU A 56 15.82 -10.14 18.69
C LEU A 56 15.95 -9.74 17.21
N ARG A 57 16.43 -10.65 16.35
CA ARG A 57 16.46 -10.45 14.90
C ARG A 57 15.22 -11.07 14.26
N PRO A 58 14.63 -10.40 13.26
CA PRO A 58 13.64 -11.04 12.42
C PRO A 58 14.21 -12.35 11.84
N PRO A 59 13.40 -13.43 11.77
CA PRO A 59 13.83 -14.63 11.09
C PRO A 59 14.18 -14.30 9.63
N PRO A 60 15.13 -15.04 9.03
CA PRO A 60 15.43 -14.86 7.61
C PRO A 60 14.16 -15.11 6.78
N PRO A 61 13.99 -14.42 5.65
CA PRO A 61 12.89 -14.69 4.75
C PRO A 61 12.91 -16.17 4.32
N PRO A 62 11.75 -16.76 3.97
CA PRO A 62 11.71 -18.12 3.44
C PRO A 62 12.67 -18.23 2.24
N PRO A 63 13.40 -19.35 2.12
CA PRO A 63 14.38 -19.50 1.05
C PRO A 63 13.69 -19.42 -0.32
N PRO A 64 14.38 -18.97 -1.39
CA PRO A 64 13.79 -18.91 -2.74
C PRO A 64 13.29 -20.27 -3.27
N SER A 65 13.78 -21.38 -2.70
CA SER A 65 13.30 -22.73 -2.99
C SER A 65 12.01 -23.11 -2.27
N ALA A 66 11.52 -22.29 -1.34
CA ALA A 66 10.28 -22.55 -0.62
C ALA A 66 9.09 -22.26 -1.53
N GLU A 67 8.45 -23.31 -2.03
CA GLU A 67 7.24 -23.21 -2.86
C GLU A 67 6.04 -22.66 -2.07
N TYR A 68 6.03 -22.86 -0.74
CA TYR A 68 4.93 -22.47 0.13
C TYR A 68 5.41 -21.82 1.43
N TYR A 69 4.61 -20.89 1.95
CA TYR A 69 4.73 -20.36 3.30
C TYR A 69 3.40 -20.47 4.06
N LEU A 70 3.46 -20.62 5.38
CA LEU A 70 2.27 -20.77 6.21
C LEU A 70 1.74 -19.40 6.64
N THR A 71 0.49 -19.12 6.31
CA THR A 71 -0.24 -17.92 6.76
C THR A 71 -1.56 -18.37 7.38
N PHE A 72 -1.79 -18.05 8.66
CA PHE A 72 -3.00 -18.45 9.39
C PHE A 72 -3.31 -19.96 9.31
N GLY A 73 -2.28 -20.80 9.28
CA GLY A 73 -2.41 -22.26 9.15
C GLY A 73 -2.67 -22.77 7.73
N GLN A 74 -2.75 -21.89 6.74
CA GLN A 74 -2.88 -22.25 5.32
C GLN A 74 -1.55 -22.12 4.59
N LYS A 75 -1.25 -23.09 3.72
CA LYS A 75 -0.11 -23.04 2.81
C LYS A 75 -0.44 -22.06 1.67
N GLN A 76 0.30 -20.96 1.60
CA GLN A 76 0.25 -19.98 0.52
C GLN A 76 1.39 -20.25 -0.44
N VAL A 77 1.14 -20.20 -1.75
CA VAL A 77 2.19 -20.33 -2.77
C VAL A 77 3.02 -19.05 -2.82
N THR A 78 4.35 -19.20 -2.84
CA THR A 78 5.29 -18.07 -2.89
C THR A 78 5.28 -17.36 -4.25
N ASP A 79 5.02 -18.12 -5.33
CA ASP A 79 4.93 -17.59 -6.69
C ASP A 79 3.52 -17.02 -6.98
N PRO A 80 3.40 -15.69 -7.24
CA PRO A 80 2.11 -15.07 -7.55
C PRO A 80 1.53 -15.49 -8.90
N THR A 81 2.32 -16.11 -9.78
CA THR A 81 1.88 -16.52 -11.12
C THR A 81 1.26 -17.91 -11.14
N LYS A 82 1.53 -18.76 -10.14
CA LYS A 82 0.97 -20.10 -10.06
C LYS A 82 -0.35 -20.05 -9.26
N PRO A 83 -1.51 -20.36 -9.86
CA PRO A 83 -2.77 -20.35 -9.14
C PRO A 83 -2.75 -21.39 -8.02
N SER A 84 -2.72 -20.93 -6.77
CA SER A 84 -2.66 -21.78 -5.57
C SER A 84 -3.94 -22.60 -5.32
N SER A 85 -5.02 -22.33 -6.05
CA SER A 85 -6.36 -22.69 -5.57
C SER A 85 -6.92 -24.03 -6.04
N LEU A 86 -6.45 -24.61 -7.16
CA LEU A 86 -6.96 -25.90 -7.65
C LEU A 86 -5.87 -26.76 -8.31
N PRO A 87 -5.92 -28.10 -8.14
CA PRO A 87 -5.17 -29.03 -8.99
C PRO A 87 -5.52 -28.83 -10.47
N THR A 88 -4.54 -28.96 -11.36
CA THR A 88 -4.75 -28.81 -12.82
C THR A 88 -5.83 -29.74 -13.37
N GLU A 89 -6.00 -30.92 -12.78
CA GLU A 89 -7.03 -31.90 -13.16
C GLU A 89 -8.48 -31.40 -12.94
N GLN A 90 -8.66 -30.40 -12.07
CA GLN A 90 -9.96 -29.80 -11.78
C GLN A 90 -10.24 -28.57 -12.68
N LEU A 91 -9.28 -28.13 -13.49
CA LEU A 91 -9.50 -27.00 -14.37
C LEU A 91 -10.31 -27.42 -15.60
N LEU A 92 -11.35 -26.66 -15.90
CA LEU A 92 -12.18 -26.81 -17.10
C LEU A 92 -11.55 -26.14 -18.33
N PHE A 93 -10.36 -25.56 -18.18
CA PHE A 93 -9.63 -24.82 -19.19
C PHE A 93 -8.12 -24.96 -18.97
N ASN A 94 -7.34 -24.74 -20.03
CA ASN A 94 -5.88 -24.71 -19.93
C ASN A 94 -5.42 -23.30 -19.51
N PRO A 95 -4.77 -23.13 -18.35
CA PRO A 95 -4.32 -21.82 -17.87
C PRO A 95 -3.16 -21.26 -18.70
N ASP A 96 -2.39 -22.12 -19.37
CA ASP A 96 -1.18 -21.75 -20.12
C ASP A 96 -1.45 -21.34 -21.59
N ASP A 97 -2.72 -21.25 -22.01
CA ASP A 97 -3.06 -20.84 -23.37
C ASP A 97 -2.82 -19.32 -23.57
N PRO A 98 -1.88 -18.91 -24.44
CA PRO A 98 -1.56 -17.50 -24.65
C PRO A 98 -2.70 -16.68 -25.27
N ASN A 99 -3.70 -17.31 -25.90
CA ASN A 99 -4.84 -16.63 -26.50
C ASN A 99 -6.11 -16.72 -25.64
N LEU A 100 -5.98 -17.06 -24.36
CA LEU A 100 -7.12 -17.21 -23.47
C LEU A 100 -7.84 -15.88 -23.23
N ASN A 101 -9.01 -15.73 -23.85
CA ASN A 101 -9.86 -14.58 -23.61
C ASN A 101 -10.63 -14.75 -22.29
N HIS A 102 -10.07 -14.19 -21.22
CA HIS A 102 -10.61 -14.25 -19.85
C HIS A 102 -12.08 -13.83 -19.76
N ALA A 103 -12.50 -12.80 -20.49
CA ALA A 103 -13.87 -12.30 -20.47
C ALA A 103 -14.85 -13.30 -21.09
N VAL A 104 -14.48 -13.91 -22.22
CA VAL A 104 -15.30 -14.94 -22.87
C VAL A 104 -15.39 -16.20 -22.01
N LEU A 105 -14.27 -16.62 -21.42
CA LEU A 105 -14.23 -17.77 -20.51
C LEU A 105 -15.11 -17.55 -19.27
N LEU A 106 -14.98 -16.39 -18.62
CA LEU A 106 -15.79 -16.04 -17.46
C LEU A 106 -17.29 -15.96 -17.82
N SER A 107 -17.63 -15.39 -18.98
CA SER A 107 -19.01 -15.35 -19.47
C SER A 107 -19.57 -16.75 -19.73
N ARG A 108 -18.76 -17.66 -20.29
CA ARG A 108 -19.16 -19.05 -20.54
C ARG A 108 -19.39 -19.80 -19.24
N LEU A 109 -18.48 -19.68 -18.27
CA LEU A 109 -18.58 -20.34 -16.97
C LEU A 109 -19.78 -19.83 -16.16
N THR A 110 -20.04 -18.52 -16.17
CA THR A 110 -21.21 -17.94 -15.47
C THR A 110 -22.54 -18.35 -16.11
N LYS A 111 -22.60 -18.46 -17.44
CA LYS A 111 -23.77 -19.04 -18.13
C LYS A 111 -23.97 -20.51 -17.78
N SER A 112 -22.89 -21.30 -17.76
CA SER A 112 -22.95 -22.71 -17.36
C SER A 112 -23.37 -22.89 -15.90
N LEU A 113 -22.92 -22.01 -15.00
CA LEU A 113 -23.34 -21.95 -13.60
C LEU A 113 -24.84 -21.68 -13.47
N LEU A 114 -25.36 -20.71 -14.23
CA LEU A 114 -26.78 -20.39 -14.24
C LEU A 114 -27.63 -21.59 -14.73
N LEU A 115 -27.19 -22.26 -15.79
CA LEU A 115 -27.88 -23.46 -16.29
C LEU A 115 -27.90 -24.59 -15.26
N ASN A 116 -26.76 -24.86 -14.61
CA ASN A 116 -26.69 -25.88 -13.55
C ASN A 116 -27.56 -25.52 -12.35
N PHE A 117 -27.67 -24.24 -12.00
CA PHE A 117 -28.57 -23.78 -10.93
C PHE A 117 -30.05 -23.96 -11.29
N LEU A 118 -30.42 -23.70 -12.55
CA LEU A 118 -31.78 -23.97 -13.05
C LEU A 118 -32.10 -25.47 -13.02
N GLU A 119 -31.17 -26.30 -13.49
CA GLU A 119 -31.30 -27.76 -13.42
C GLU A 119 -31.43 -28.27 -11.98
N LEU A 120 -30.62 -27.74 -11.05
CA LEU A 120 -30.73 -28.05 -9.63
C LEU A 120 -32.12 -27.70 -9.08
N THR A 121 -32.66 -26.54 -9.47
CA THR A 121 -34.01 -26.12 -9.04
C THR A 121 -35.08 -27.07 -9.59
N SER A 122 -34.95 -27.51 -10.85
CA SER A 122 -35.84 -28.51 -11.43
C SER A 122 -35.73 -29.88 -10.75
N ILE A 123 -34.52 -30.33 -10.41
CA ILE A 123 -34.29 -31.59 -9.70
C ILE A 123 -34.88 -31.53 -8.30
N LEU A 124 -34.68 -30.44 -7.55
CA LEU A 124 -35.26 -30.29 -6.22
C LEU A 124 -36.80 -30.30 -6.23
N SER A 125 -37.41 -29.87 -7.33
CA SER A 125 -38.87 -29.92 -7.52
C SER A 125 -39.39 -31.33 -7.84
N LEU A 126 -38.65 -32.10 -8.63
CA LEU A 126 -39.06 -33.44 -9.09
C LEU A 126 -38.61 -34.56 -8.15
N ASP A 127 -37.33 -34.57 -7.76
CA ASP A 127 -36.69 -35.59 -6.93
C ASP A 127 -35.52 -34.98 -6.13
N PRO A 128 -35.76 -34.56 -4.88
CA PRO A 128 -34.75 -33.89 -4.06
C PRO A 128 -33.59 -34.79 -3.64
N THR A 129 -33.68 -36.11 -3.83
CA THR A 129 -32.60 -37.05 -3.45
C THR A 129 -31.41 -37.02 -4.41
N LYS A 130 -31.57 -36.47 -5.62
CA LYS A 130 -30.53 -36.46 -6.67
C LYS A 130 -29.78 -35.13 -6.80
N HIS A 131 -29.83 -34.28 -5.78
CA HIS A 131 -29.21 -32.94 -5.84
C HIS A 131 -27.68 -32.95 -5.76
N ASP A 132 -27.07 -34.00 -5.21
CA ASP A 132 -25.63 -34.07 -4.91
C ASP A 132 -24.74 -33.87 -6.15
N GLU A 133 -25.07 -34.51 -7.27
CA GLU A 133 -24.30 -34.42 -8.51
C GLU A 133 -24.25 -32.97 -9.02
N LYS A 134 -25.40 -32.29 -9.04
CA LYS A 134 -25.47 -30.88 -9.46
C LYS A 134 -24.81 -29.93 -8.48
N MET A 135 -24.84 -30.24 -7.19
CA MET A 135 -24.12 -29.46 -6.19
C MET A 135 -22.60 -29.53 -6.41
N GLN A 136 -22.08 -30.70 -6.79
CA GLN A 136 -20.67 -30.88 -7.15
C GLN A 136 -20.32 -30.11 -8.42
N ASP A 137 -21.15 -30.18 -9.47
CA ASP A 137 -20.96 -29.41 -10.72
C ASP A 137 -20.90 -27.90 -10.44
N ILE A 138 -21.83 -27.38 -9.64
CA ILE A 138 -21.87 -25.97 -9.23
C ILE A 138 -20.61 -25.58 -8.46
N ARG A 139 -20.18 -26.42 -7.50
CA ARG A 139 -18.94 -26.20 -6.76
C ARG A 139 -17.74 -26.13 -7.70
N GLN A 140 -17.67 -27.06 -8.66
CA GLN A 140 -16.61 -27.11 -9.65
C GLN A 140 -16.54 -25.85 -10.52
N LEU A 141 -17.70 -25.38 -10.98
CA LEU A 141 -17.82 -24.17 -11.78
C LEU A 141 -17.39 -22.93 -10.99
N LEU A 142 -17.82 -22.80 -9.73
CA LEU A 142 -17.44 -21.67 -8.86
C LEU A 142 -15.94 -21.63 -8.58
N LEU A 143 -15.33 -22.79 -8.32
CA LEU A 143 -13.89 -22.88 -8.12
C LEU A 143 -13.13 -22.45 -9.40
N ASN A 144 -13.58 -22.90 -10.57
CA ASN A 144 -13.00 -22.51 -11.85
C ASN A 144 -13.14 -21.00 -12.12
N ILE A 145 -14.31 -20.42 -11.83
CA ILE A 145 -14.53 -18.96 -11.93
C ILE A 145 -13.52 -18.21 -11.05
N HIS A 146 -13.30 -18.68 -9.83
CA HIS A 146 -12.32 -18.06 -8.92
C HIS A 146 -10.90 -18.11 -9.48
N VAL A 147 -10.50 -19.23 -10.09
CA VAL A 147 -9.19 -19.33 -10.77
C VAL A 147 -9.08 -18.32 -11.92
N VAL A 148 -10.11 -18.21 -12.77
CA VAL A 148 -10.10 -17.24 -13.89
C VAL A 148 -9.95 -15.81 -13.39
N ILE A 149 -10.66 -15.45 -12.32
CA ILE A 149 -10.55 -14.13 -11.70
C ILE A 149 -9.13 -13.91 -11.16
N ASN A 150 -8.54 -14.91 -10.51
CA ASN A 150 -7.18 -14.83 -9.97
C ASN A 150 -6.13 -14.65 -11.05
N ILE A 151 -6.24 -15.36 -12.18
CA ILE A 151 -5.32 -15.19 -13.33
C ILE A 151 -5.40 -13.75 -13.88
N TYR A 152 -6.55 -13.09 -13.79
CA TYR A 152 -6.71 -11.70 -14.26
C TYR A 152 -6.18 -10.64 -13.27
N ARG A 153 -5.89 -10.99 -12.00
CA ARG A 153 -5.43 -10.04 -10.97
C ARG A 153 -4.14 -9.29 -11.35
N PRO A 154 -3.09 -9.93 -11.90
CA PRO A 154 -1.87 -9.21 -12.28
C PRO A 154 -2.12 -8.17 -13.37
N HIS A 155 -3.01 -8.45 -14.32
CA HIS A 155 -3.42 -7.47 -15.34
C HIS A 155 -4.17 -6.29 -14.71
N GLN A 156 -5.13 -6.57 -13.82
CA GLN A 156 -5.86 -5.54 -13.09
C GLN A 156 -4.93 -4.62 -12.29
N ALA A 157 -3.94 -5.19 -11.60
CA ALA A 157 -2.96 -4.43 -10.82
C ALA A 157 -2.12 -3.49 -11.71
N ARG A 158 -1.71 -3.96 -12.90
CA ARG A 158 -0.95 -3.15 -13.86
C ARG A 158 -1.78 -1.97 -14.39
N GLU A 159 -3.02 -2.22 -14.80
CA GLU A 159 -3.90 -1.14 -15.26
C GLU A 159 -4.23 -0.14 -14.14
N SER A 160 -4.41 -0.60 -12.90
CA SER A 160 -4.60 0.28 -11.75
C SER A 160 -3.38 1.17 -11.47
N VAL A 161 -2.16 0.62 -11.59
CA VAL A 161 -0.92 1.43 -11.47
C VAL A 161 -0.81 2.43 -12.61
N LYS A 162 -1.15 2.03 -13.83
CA LYS A 162 -1.15 2.92 -15.00
C LYS A 162 -2.12 4.09 -14.81
N GLU A 163 -3.34 3.82 -14.36
CA GLU A 163 -4.34 4.84 -14.04
C GLU A 163 -3.83 5.80 -12.96
N MET A 164 -3.21 5.27 -11.90
CA MET A 164 -2.58 6.11 -10.86
C MET A 164 -1.49 7.03 -11.44
N LEU A 165 -0.61 6.50 -12.30
CA LEU A 165 0.45 7.28 -12.94
C LEU A 165 -0.09 8.33 -13.92
N GLN A 166 -1.18 8.03 -14.62
CA GLN A 166 -1.87 9.01 -15.47
C GLN A 166 -2.44 10.14 -14.63
N GLY A 167 -3.07 9.85 -13.49
CA GLY A 167 -3.54 10.88 -12.56
C GLY A 167 -2.42 11.80 -12.06
N ILE A 168 -1.27 11.23 -11.69
CA ILE A 168 -0.09 12.02 -11.26
C ILE A 168 0.40 12.95 -12.38
N LEU A 169 0.37 12.48 -13.64
CA LEU A 169 0.80 13.28 -14.78
C LEU A 169 -0.19 14.41 -15.07
N GLU A 170 -1.49 14.13 -15.03
CA GLU A 170 -2.54 15.15 -15.18
C GLU A 170 -2.48 16.22 -14.07
N ASP A 171 -2.22 15.81 -12.83
CA ASP A 171 -2.03 16.74 -11.72
C ASP A 171 -0.77 17.60 -11.92
N GLY A 172 0.34 17.00 -12.39
CA GLY A 172 1.57 17.71 -12.71
C GLY A 172 1.40 18.72 -13.85
N GLU A 173 0.68 18.37 -14.91
CA GLU A 173 0.36 19.30 -16.00
C GLU A 173 -0.49 20.47 -15.50
N ARG A 174 -1.47 20.21 -14.63
CA ARG A 174 -2.29 21.26 -14.00
C ARG A 174 -1.45 22.20 -13.15
N GLU A 175 -0.52 21.67 -12.34
CA GLU A 175 0.36 22.48 -11.50
C GLU A 175 1.25 23.40 -12.36
N ILE A 176 1.80 22.88 -13.47
CA ILE A 176 2.59 23.67 -14.42
C ILE A 176 1.74 24.79 -15.03
N ASP A 177 0.53 24.48 -15.49
CA ASP A 177 -0.40 25.47 -16.04
C ASP A 177 -0.76 26.58 -15.03
N GLU A 178 -0.90 26.22 -13.75
CA GLU A 178 -1.14 27.17 -12.66
C GLU A 178 0.09 28.04 -12.38
N CYS A 179 1.29 27.45 -12.37
CA CYS A 179 2.54 28.18 -12.25
C CYS A 179 2.74 29.16 -13.41
N ASP A 180 2.46 28.76 -14.65
CA ASP A 180 2.58 29.64 -15.82
C ASP A 180 1.59 30.81 -15.77
N LYS A 181 0.34 30.55 -15.35
CA LYS A 181 -0.65 31.63 -15.10
C LYS A 181 -0.20 32.57 -14.00
N MET A 182 0.40 32.05 -12.92
CA MET A 182 0.92 32.87 -11.84
C MET A 182 2.10 33.74 -12.30
N LYS A 183 3.02 33.14 -13.06
CA LYS A 183 4.16 33.85 -13.65
C LYS A 183 3.69 34.99 -14.55
N GLN A 184 2.71 34.76 -15.42
CA GLN A 184 2.13 35.81 -16.25
C GLN A 184 1.56 36.97 -15.42
N LYS A 185 0.81 36.66 -14.34
CA LYS A 185 0.28 37.69 -13.43
C LYS A 185 1.40 38.50 -12.75
N ILE A 186 2.48 37.83 -12.35
CA ILE A 186 3.65 38.49 -11.74
C ILE A 186 4.34 39.40 -12.77
N ASP A 187 4.55 38.93 -13.99
CA ASP A 187 5.16 39.72 -15.07
C ASP A 187 4.30 40.96 -15.40
N GLU A 188 2.98 40.82 -15.45
CA GLU A 188 2.02 41.92 -15.62
C GLU A 188 2.10 42.92 -14.45
N PHE A 189 2.17 42.44 -13.21
CA PHE A 189 2.32 43.28 -12.02
C PHE A 189 3.65 44.04 -12.02
N LEU A 190 4.75 43.35 -12.31
CA LEU A 190 6.09 43.96 -12.43
C LEU A 190 6.14 45.00 -13.56
N ALA A 191 5.50 44.74 -14.70
CA ALA A 191 5.38 45.72 -15.78
C ALA A 191 4.56 46.95 -15.35
N GLY A 192 3.50 46.76 -14.56
CA GLY A 192 2.71 47.84 -13.96
C GLY A 192 3.52 48.70 -12.98
N VAL A 193 4.30 48.06 -12.10
CA VAL A 193 5.19 48.75 -11.15
C VAL A 193 6.35 49.43 -11.89
N GLY A 194 6.93 48.81 -12.92
CA GLY A 194 7.95 49.43 -13.77
C GLY A 194 7.45 50.74 -14.39
N LYS A 195 6.20 50.77 -14.87
CA LYS A 195 5.57 52.00 -15.36
C LYS A 195 5.36 53.05 -14.27
N ILE A 196 4.99 52.65 -13.05
CA ILE A 196 4.87 53.58 -11.90
C ILE A 196 6.22 54.19 -11.52
N GLY A 197 7.30 53.41 -11.57
CA GLY A 197 8.67 53.86 -11.26
C GLY A 197 9.23 54.82 -12.31
N THR A 198 8.88 54.64 -13.60
CA THR A 198 9.30 55.55 -14.68
C THR A 198 8.48 56.84 -14.75
N SER A 199 7.24 56.86 -14.24
CA SER A 199 6.44 58.09 -14.15
C SER A 199 6.80 58.98 -12.94
N GLY A 200 7.70 58.50 -12.05
CA GLY A 200 8.17 59.23 -10.88
C GLY A 200 9.48 60.01 -11.06
N VAL A 201 10.08 60.02 -12.25
CA VAL A 201 11.27 60.85 -12.54
C VAL A 201 10.94 61.87 -13.63
N PRO A 202 10.35 63.03 -13.27
CA PRO A 202 10.55 64.22 -14.06
C PRO A 202 11.98 64.73 -13.85
N ASP A 203 12.71 64.83 -14.96
CA ASP A 203 13.86 65.70 -15.12
C ASP A 203 13.44 67.13 -14.77
N ALA A 204 13.73 67.57 -13.54
CA ALA A 204 13.56 68.94 -13.11
C ALA A 204 14.55 69.25 -11.99
N ALA A 205 15.38 70.25 -12.27
CA ALA A 205 16.32 70.87 -11.37
C ALA A 205 15.63 71.49 -10.14
N GLU A 206 16.40 71.50 -9.04
CA GLU A 206 16.29 72.37 -7.86
C GLU A 206 15.10 72.21 -6.87
N GLU A 207 15.49 72.14 -5.58
CA GLU A 207 14.74 72.36 -4.34
C GLU A 207 13.65 71.34 -3.92
N ASP A 208 13.94 70.50 -2.91
CA ASP A 208 13.35 70.57 -1.54
C ASP A 208 13.69 69.29 -0.72
N SER A 209 14.50 69.41 0.34
CA SER A 209 15.14 68.28 1.03
C SER A 209 14.45 67.84 2.33
N VAL A 210 13.21 68.26 2.61
CA VAL A 210 12.56 68.02 3.92
C VAL A 210 11.34 67.07 3.81
N ALA A 211 10.71 66.94 2.65
CA ALA A 211 9.50 66.11 2.50
C ALA A 211 9.81 64.59 2.34
N THR A 212 11.04 64.23 1.97
CA THR A 212 11.44 62.85 1.66
C THR A 212 11.65 61.99 2.90
N GLU A 213 12.11 62.57 4.01
CA GLU A 213 12.39 61.84 5.25
C GLU A 213 11.11 61.37 5.95
N ALA A 214 10.09 62.22 6.04
CA ALA A 214 8.81 61.86 6.67
C ALA A 214 8.07 60.74 5.91
N SER A 215 8.25 60.64 4.59
CA SER A 215 7.68 59.57 3.76
C SER A 215 8.45 58.25 3.91
N GLN A 216 9.78 58.34 4.04
CA GLN A 216 10.63 57.18 4.34
C GLN A 216 10.38 56.62 5.74
N GLU A 217 10.15 57.47 6.73
CA GLU A 217 9.87 57.04 8.10
C GLU A 217 8.53 56.29 8.19
N GLN A 218 7.49 56.78 7.53
CA GLN A 218 6.19 56.10 7.45
C GLN A 218 6.23 54.77 6.68
N THR A 219 7.09 54.66 5.67
CA THR A 219 7.26 53.40 4.93
C THR A 219 8.06 52.38 5.75
N MET A 220 9.07 52.83 6.50
CA MET A 220 9.85 51.98 7.41
C MET A 220 9.00 51.46 8.57
N GLU A 221 8.11 52.28 9.14
CA GLU A 221 7.16 51.83 10.18
C GLU A 221 6.19 50.76 9.68
N LYS A 222 5.68 50.90 8.44
CA LYS A 222 4.78 49.90 7.84
C LYS A 222 5.51 48.56 7.63
N GLN A 223 6.76 48.61 7.19
CA GLN A 223 7.58 47.40 7.02
C GLN A 223 7.86 46.73 8.37
N GLN A 224 8.18 47.49 9.42
CA GLN A 224 8.39 46.94 10.76
C GLN A 224 7.13 46.27 11.34
N ARG A 225 5.94 46.83 11.09
CA ARG A 225 4.67 46.22 11.50
C ARG A 225 4.40 44.91 10.77
N LEU A 226 4.70 44.85 9.47
CA LEU A 226 4.53 43.64 8.67
C LEU A 226 5.45 42.51 9.17
N TRP A 227 6.71 42.83 9.48
CA TRP A 227 7.68 41.88 10.00
C TRP A 227 7.29 41.31 11.37
N LYS A 228 6.72 42.13 12.25
CA LYS A 228 6.18 41.65 13.54
C LYS A 228 5.02 40.68 13.35
N MET A 229 4.12 40.95 12.40
CA MET A 229 2.96 40.10 12.14
C MET A 229 3.36 38.72 11.59
N ILE A 230 4.41 38.66 10.76
CA ILE A 230 4.97 37.40 10.25
C ILE A 230 5.60 36.58 11.39
N GLN A 231 6.28 37.25 12.32
CA GLN A 231 6.92 36.60 13.45
C GLN A 231 5.91 36.06 14.49
N GLU A 232 4.71 36.64 14.57
CA GLU A 232 3.60 36.12 15.39
C GLU A 232 2.85 34.94 14.76
N MET A 233 3.01 34.71 13.46
CA MET A 233 2.37 33.59 12.75
C MET A 233 3.26 32.33 12.63
N THR A 234 4.52 32.41 13.08
CA THR A 234 5.46 31.27 13.13
C THR A 234 5.57 30.74 14.56
#